data_AF-A0A6C0F4V1-F1
#
_entry.id   AF-A0A6C0F4V1-F1
#
_cell.length_a   1.000
_cell.length_b   1.000
_cell.length_c   1.000
_cell.angle_alpha   90.00
_cell.angle_beta   90.00
_cell.angle_gamma   90.00
#
_symmetry.space_group_name_H-M   'P 1'
#
loop_
_entity.id
_entity.type
_entity.pdbx_description
1 polymer ?
#
loop_
_entity_poly.entity_id
_entity_poly.type
_entity_poly.pdbx_seq_one_letter_code
_entity_poly.pdbx_strand_id
1 'polypeptide(L)'
;MSVVKLPPLRKIDYSKKRYHYHLKDSAAKRRRAIREGVRQEMKENKRTQRQAAISKKGRFNTLRIYRKNKDPEGCKILTEDMKYMDKLYKLGTTKDICRRKRKTRRKQNTRRKRNYRNG
;
A
#
# COMPACT_ATOMS: atom_id res chain seq x y z
N MET A 1 -24.95 2.32 34.04
CA MET A 1 -23.81 2.33 33.11
C MET A 1 -24.24 2.98 31.79
N SER A 2 -23.73 4.16 31.47
CA SER A 2 -24.04 4.87 30.23
C SER A 2 -23.36 4.17 29.04
N VAL A 3 -24.15 3.66 28.10
CA VAL A 3 -23.65 3.00 26.88
C VAL A 3 -23.07 4.07 25.96
N VAL A 4 -21.74 4.11 25.82
CA VAL A 4 -21.07 5.05 24.91
C VAL A 4 -21.40 4.66 23.47
N LYS A 5 -22.31 5.40 22.83
CA LYS A 5 -22.69 5.19 21.43
C LYS A 5 -21.60 5.79 20.54
N LEU A 6 -20.86 4.95 19.83
CA LEU A 6 -19.83 5.39 18.88
C LEU A 6 -20.44 6.31 17.81
N PRO A 7 -19.77 7.41 17.44
CA PRO A 7 -20.24 8.26 16.37
C PRO A 7 -20.27 7.49 15.04
N PRO A 8 -21.22 7.80 14.15
CA PRO A 8 -21.33 7.14 12.86
C PRO A 8 -20.09 7.42 12.00
N LEU A 9 -19.67 6.42 11.21
CA LEU A 9 -18.58 6.60 10.26
C LEU A 9 -18.96 7.62 9.19
N ARG A 10 -18.01 8.50 8.84
CA ARG A 10 -18.20 9.43 7.72
C ARG A 10 -18.37 8.66 6.41
N LYS A 11 -19.37 9.04 5.62
CA LYS A 11 -19.55 8.51 4.27
C LYS A 11 -18.33 8.89 3.42
N ILE A 12 -17.77 7.91 2.69
CA ILE A 12 -16.67 8.16 1.76
C ILE A 12 -17.28 8.55 0.42
N ASP A 13 -17.18 9.83 0.08
CA ASP A 13 -17.59 10.33 -1.23
C ASP A 13 -16.42 10.21 -2.22
N TYR A 14 -16.69 9.57 -3.35
CA TYR A 14 -15.75 9.37 -4.46
C TYR A 14 -16.07 10.27 -5.66
N SER A 15 -17.23 10.92 -5.70
CA SER A 15 -17.74 11.67 -6.86
C SER A 15 -16.78 12.77 -7.36
N LYS A 16 -16.04 13.39 -6.45
CA LYS A 16 -15.12 14.50 -6.73
C LYS A 16 -13.73 14.07 -7.22
N LYS A 17 -13.45 12.77 -7.33
CA LYS A 17 -12.13 12.25 -7.72
C LYS A 17 -12.17 11.69 -9.13
N ARG A 18 -11.30 12.19 -10.00
CA ARG A 18 -11.12 11.71 -11.37
C ARG A 18 -10.37 10.38 -11.40
N TYR A 19 -9.36 10.21 -10.55
CA TYR A 19 -8.55 9.00 -10.46
C TYR A 19 -8.72 8.34 -9.09
N HIS A 20 -9.22 7.10 -9.11
CA HIS A 20 -9.33 6.26 -7.93
C HIS A 20 -8.09 5.38 -7.77
N TYR A 21 -7.70 5.12 -6.53
CA TYR A 21 -6.59 4.23 -6.24
C TYR A 21 -7.09 2.80 -6.08
N HIS A 22 -6.66 1.91 -6.99
CA HIS A 22 -6.83 0.48 -6.83
C HIS A 22 -5.48 -0.23 -6.96
N LEU A 23 -5.26 -1.26 -6.13
CA LEU A 23 -4.00 -2.03 -6.15
C LEU A 23 -3.78 -2.78 -7.46
N LYS A 24 -4.87 -3.25 -8.09
CA LYS A 24 -4.85 -3.94 -9.38
C LYS A 24 -4.50 -3.03 -10.56
N ASP A 25 -4.60 -1.71 -10.38
CA ASP A 25 -4.31 -0.77 -11.46
C ASP A 25 -2.80 -0.69 -11.71
N SER A 26 -2.44 -0.31 -12.94
CA SER A 26 -1.05 -0.06 -13.31
C SER A 26 -0.41 1.03 -12.44
N ALA A 27 0.90 0.96 -12.25
CA ALA A 27 1.65 1.95 -11.47
C ALA A 27 1.39 3.39 -11.94
N ALA A 28 1.24 3.62 -13.25
CA ALA A 28 0.93 4.93 -13.81
C ALA A 28 -0.45 5.46 -13.35
N LYS A 29 -1.49 4.62 -13.33
CA LYS A 29 -2.82 4.97 -12.82
C LYS A 29 -2.78 5.26 -11.32
N ARG A 30 -2.13 4.38 -10.54
CA ARG A 30 -1.96 4.58 -9.09
C ARG A 30 -1.25 5.88 -8.76
N ARG A 31 -0.14 6.19 -9.44
CA ARG A 31 0.61 7.45 -9.26
C ARG A 31 -0.20 8.69 -9.64
N ARG A 32 -1.10 8.60 -10.63
CA ARG A 32 -2.07 9.68 -10.93
C ARG A 32 -3.05 9.90 -9.77
N ALA A 33 -3.65 8.83 -9.26
CA ALA A 33 -4.55 8.89 -8.09
C ALA A 33 -3.84 9.40 -6.82
N ILE A 34 -2.55 9.07 -6.63
CA ILE A 34 -1.73 9.60 -5.54
C ILE A 34 -1.58 11.11 -5.66
N ARG A 35 -1.12 11.60 -6.82
CA ARG A 35 -0.90 13.03 -7.05
C ARG A 35 -2.19 13.84 -6.93
N GLU A 36 -3.28 13.34 -7.51
CA GLU A 36 -4.60 13.97 -7.36
C GLU A 36 -5.05 13.98 -5.90
N GLY A 37 -4.91 12.85 -5.19
CA GLY A 37 -5.28 12.76 -3.79
C GLY A 37 -4.50 13.73 -2.89
N VAL A 38 -3.23 13.99 -3.18
CA VAL A 38 -2.43 15.00 -2.46
C VAL A 38 -2.94 16.41 -2.78
N ARG A 39 -3.17 16.75 -4.05
CA ARG A 39 -3.69 18.07 -4.46
C ARG A 39 -5.06 18.36 -3.86
N GLN A 40 -5.94 17.37 -3.85
CA GLN A 40 -7.26 17.50 -3.24
C GLN A 40 -7.16 17.76 -1.74
N GLU A 41 -6.31 17.01 -1.03
CA GLU A 41 -6.13 17.21 0.40
C GLU A 41 -5.53 18.59 0.74
N MET A 42 -4.67 19.13 -0.14
CA MET A 42 -4.21 20.52 -0.02
C MET A 42 -5.39 21.50 -0.11
N LYS A 43 -6.28 21.31 -1.08
CA LYS A 43 -7.44 22.20 -1.33
C LYS A 43 -8.49 22.10 -0.22
N GLU A 44 -8.85 20.89 0.19
CA GLU A 44 -9.95 20.65 1.14
C GLU A 44 -9.53 20.94 2.59
N ASN A 45 -8.30 20.58 2.96
CA ASN A 45 -7.86 20.66 4.36
C ASN A 45 -6.89 21.83 4.61
N LYS A 46 -6.69 22.72 3.62
CA LYS A 46 -5.73 23.85 3.68
C LYS A 46 -4.32 23.43 4.14
N ARG A 47 -3.88 22.25 3.70
CA ARG A 47 -2.58 21.67 4.06
C ARG A 47 -1.49 22.05 3.07
N THR A 48 -0.25 22.14 3.54
CA THR A 48 0.90 22.21 2.62
C THR A 48 1.03 20.92 1.83
N GLN A 49 1.69 20.98 0.66
CA GLN A 49 1.90 19.79 -0.17
C GLN A 49 2.61 18.67 0.59
N ARG A 50 3.61 19.03 1.40
CA ARG A 50 4.35 18.08 2.24
C ARG A 50 3.44 17.42 3.28
N GLN A 51 2.61 18.21 3.98
CA GLN A 51 1.66 17.67 4.98
C GLN A 51 0.61 16.75 4.36
N ALA A 52 0.03 17.14 3.22
CA ALA A 52 -0.92 16.31 2.49
C ALA A 52 -0.27 14.99 2.02
N ALA A 53 0.96 15.07 1.51
CA ALA A 53 1.72 13.88 1.11
C ALA A 53 2.07 12.98 2.30
N ILE A 54 2.45 13.54 3.45
CA ILE A 54 2.68 12.78 4.70
C ILE A 54 1.40 12.06 5.13
N SER A 55 0.25 12.74 5.13
CA SER A 55 -1.02 12.11 5.51
C SER A 55 -1.38 10.95 4.58
N LYS A 56 -1.26 11.15 3.27
CA LYS A 56 -1.50 10.12 2.26
C LYS A 56 -0.53 8.94 2.40
N LYS A 57 0.77 9.21 2.63
CA LYS A 57 1.80 8.19 2.93
C LYS A 57 1.46 7.40 4.19
N GLY A 58 0.95 8.07 5.23
CA GLY A 58 0.49 7.42 6.47
C GLY A 58 -0.66 6.43 6.25
N ARG A 59 -1.61 6.77 5.37
CA ARG A 59 -2.69 5.84 4.98
C ARG A 59 -2.13 4.59 4.29
N PHE A 60 -1.19 4.74 3.36
CA PHE A 60 -0.54 3.60 2.74
C PHE A 60 0.28 2.76 3.72
N ASN A 61 0.96 3.41 4.68
CA ASN A 61 1.69 2.71 5.73
C ASN A 61 0.76 1.80 6.56
N THR A 62 -0.39 2.33 6.95
CA THR A 62 -1.44 1.57 7.65
C THR A 62 -1.89 0.37 6.81
N LEU A 63 -2.21 0.61 5.54
CA LEU A 63 -2.70 -0.44 4.62
C LEU A 63 -1.66 -1.55 4.36
N ARG A 64 -0.37 -1.23 4.27
CA ARG A 64 0.68 -2.24 4.05
C ARG A 64 0.93 -3.07 5.30
N ILE A 65 0.80 -2.50 6.51
CA ILE A 65 0.93 -3.25 7.76
C ILE A 65 -0.14 -4.34 7.84
N TYR A 66 -1.39 -4.02 7.49
CA TYR A 66 -2.48 -5.02 7.44
C TYR A 66 -2.27 -6.08 6.36
N ARG A 67 -1.65 -5.72 5.22
CA ARG A 67 -1.41 -6.64 4.11
C ARG A 67 -0.17 -7.50 4.27
N LYS A 68 0.82 -7.09 5.07
CA LYS A 68 2.16 -7.73 5.13
C LYS A 68 2.15 -9.26 5.26
N ASN A 69 1.14 -9.81 5.95
CA ASN A 69 0.99 -11.25 6.19
C ASN A 69 0.02 -11.94 5.21
N LYS A 70 -1.11 -11.28 4.89
CA LYS A 70 -2.21 -11.88 4.11
C LYS A 70 -2.04 -11.69 2.61
N ASP A 71 -1.47 -10.56 2.21
CA ASP A 71 -1.24 -10.18 0.82
C ASP A 71 0.14 -9.52 0.70
N PRO A 72 1.22 -10.32 0.64
CA PRO A 72 2.57 -9.81 0.48
C PRO A 72 2.78 -8.98 -0.79
N GLU A 73 2.03 -9.28 -1.85
CA GLU A 73 2.20 -8.60 -3.14
C GLU A 73 1.56 -7.21 -3.11
N GLY A 74 0.34 -7.09 -2.58
CA GLY A 74 -0.26 -5.77 -2.32
C GLY A 74 0.54 -4.95 -1.30
N CYS A 75 1.19 -5.59 -0.32
CA CYS A 75 2.13 -4.90 0.56
C CYS A 75 3.31 -4.27 -0.20
N LYS A 76 3.90 -5.01 -1.15
CA LYS A 76 5.01 -4.51 -1.97
C LYS A 76 4.58 -3.35 -2.85
N ILE A 77 3.43 -3.49 -3.54
CA ILE A 77 2.85 -2.42 -4.36
C ILE A 77 2.71 -1.12 -3.55
N LEU A 78 2.15 -1.20 -2.34
CA LEU A 78 2.02 -0.05 -1.45
C LEU A 78 3.38 0.52 -1.03
N THR A 79 4.36 -0.35 -0.78
CA THR A 79 5.72 0.05 -0.40
C THR A 79 6.43 0.78 -1.55
N GLU A 80 6.27 0.32 -2.78
CA GLU A 80 6.81 0.99 -3.98
C GLU A 80 6.14 2.35 -4.22
N ASP A 81 4.82 2.42 -4.07
CA ASP A 81 4.08 3.68 -4.19
C ASP A 81 4.49 4.68 -3.08
N MET A 82 4.77 4.21 -1.86
CA MET A 82 5.34 5.05 -0.79
C MET A 82 6.75 5.54 -1.14
N LYS A 83 7.62 4.68 -1.69
CA LYS A 83 8.96 5.10 -2.17
C LYS A 83 8.87 6.12 -3.30
N TYR A 84 7.88 6.00 -4.17
CA TYR A 84 7.59 7.01 -5.19
C TYR A 84 7.23 8.36 -4.55
N MET A 85 6.36 8.35 -3.53
CA MET A 85 6.00 9.57 -2.79
C MET A 85 7.19 10.19 -2.06
N ASP A 86 8.07 9.38 -1.50
CA ASP A 86 9.30 9.81 -0.85
C ASP A 86 10.19 10.61 -1.78
N LYS A 87 10.43 10.08 -2.99
CA LYS A 87 11.20 10.76 -4.03
C LYS A 87 10.51 12.04 -4.50
N LEU A 88 9.20 11.97 -4.77
CA LEU A 88 8.46 13.09 -5.35
C LEU A 88 8.30 14.27 -4.38
N TYR A 89 8.04 14.00 -3.10
CA TYR A 89 7.69 15.01 -2.10
C TYR A 89 8.76 15.22 -1.01
N LYS A 90 9.95 14.59 -1.16
CA LYS A 90 11.09 14.69 -0.23
C LYS A 90 10.71 14.32 1.22
N LEU A 91 10.08 13.14 1.39
CA LEU A 91 9.51 12.68 2.68
C LEU A 91 10.40 11.71 3.47
N GLY A 92 11.68 11.61 3.13
CA GLY A 92 12.60 10.63 3.69
C GLY A 92 12.55 9.29 2.95
N THR A 93 12.75 8.17 3.64
CA THR A 93 12.81 6.84 3.03
C THR A 93 11.73 5.89 3.57
N THR A 94 11.36 4.90 2.76
CA THR A 94 10.42 3.84 3.15
C THR A 94 11.14 2.49 3.14
N LYS A 95 11.26 1.87 4.32
CA LYS A 95 11.79 0.52 4.50
C LYS A 95 10.80 -0.53 3.97
N ASP A 96 11.30 -1.62 3.39
CA ASP A 96 10.48 -2.77 3.03
C ASP A 96 10.14 -3.60 4.27
N ILE A 97 8.85 -3.84 4.52
CA ILE A 97 8.34 -4.61 5.66
C ILE A 97 7.55 -5.84 5.22
N CYS A 98 7.50 -6.11 3.92
CA CYS A 98 6.62 -7.12 3.33
C CYS A 98 7.24 -8.50 3.49
N ARG A 99 6.45 -9.47 3.99
CA ARG A 99 6.96 -10.84 4.15
C ARG A 99 7.26 -11.45 2.77
N ARG A 100 8.45 -12.04 2.62
CA ARG A 100 8.71 -12.89 1.46
C ARG A 100 7.92 -14.18 1.65
N LYS A 101 7.12 -14.61 0.66
CA LYS A 101 6.54 -15.96 0.66
C LYS A 101 7.71 -16.95 0.79
N ARG A 102 7.86 -17.61 1.94
CA ARG A 102 8.79 -18.74 2.08
C ARG A 102 8.35 -19.75 1.02
N LYS A 103 9.18 -20.01 0.00
CA LYS A 103 8.97 -21.16 -0.89
C LYS A 103 8.89 -22.37 0.02
N THR A 104 7.74 -23.02 0.09
CA THR A 104 7.58 -24.26 0.87
C THR A 104 8.66 -25.22 0.38
N ARG A 105 9.58 -25.64 1.27
CA ARG A 105 10.70 -26.55 1.01
C ARG A 105 10.29 -27.94 0.48
N ARG A 106 9.02 -28.14 0.11
CA ARG A 106 8.44 -29.43 -0.29
C ARG A 106 8.74 -29.84 -1.74
N LYS A 107 9.18 -28.91 -2.61
CA LYS A 107 9.43 -29.20 -4.04
C LYS A 107 10.90 -29.45 -4.42
N GLN A 108 11.85 -29.31 -3.49
CA GLN A 108 13.27 -29.61 -3.74
C GLN A 108 13.62 -31.09 -3.49
N ASN A 109 12.93 -31.78 -2.57
CA ASN A 109 13.20 -33.20 -2.28
C ASN A 109 12.73 -34.17 -3.38
N THR A 110 11.70 -33.82 -4.15
CA THR A 110 11.22 -34.69 -5.25
C THR A 110 12.09 -34.63 -6.50
N ARG A 111 12.80 -33.51 -6.77
CA ARG A 111 13.80 -33.43 -7.84
C ARG A 111 15.10 -34.18 -7.47
N ARG A 112 15.58 -34.07 -6.23
CA ARG A 112 16.74 -34.85 -5.77
C ARG A 112 16.49 -36.37 -5.75
N LYS A 113 15.30 -36.83 -5.34
CA LYS A 113 14.95 -38.27 -5.38
C LYS A 113 14.80 -38.85 -6.80
N ARG A 114 14.43 -38.04 -7.81
CA ARG A 114 14.39 -38.50 -9.21
C ARG A 114 15.78 -38.65 -9.82
N ASN A 115 16.71 -37.73 -9.53
CA ASN A 115 18.08 -37.82 -10.06
C ASN A 115 18.89 -38.98 -9.45
N TYR A 116 18.56 -39.45 -8.25
CA TYR A 116 19.21 -40.62 -7.64
C TYR A 116 18.62 -41.97 -8.10
N ARG A 117 17.45 -41.99 -8.75
CA ARG A 117 16.83 -43.22 -9.27
C ARG A 117 17.12 -43.48 -10.75
N ASN A 118 17.68 -42.50 -11.45
CA ASN A 118 17.93 -42.54 -12.90
C ASN A 118 19.44 -42.41 -13.23
N GLY A 119 20.32 -42.54 -12.25
CA GLY A 119 21.76 -42.70 -12.40
C GLY A 119 22.19 -43.93 -11.62
#